data_AF-A0A971Y990-F1
#
_entry.id   AF-A0A971Y990-F1
#
_cell.length_a   1.000
_cell.length_b   1.000
_cell.length_c   1.000
_cell.angle_alpha   90.00
_cell.angle_beta   90.00
_cell.angle_gamma   90.00
#
_symmetry.space_group_name_H-M   'P 1'
#
loop_
_entity.id
_entity.type
_entity.pdbx_description
1 polymer ?
#
loop_
_entity_poly.entity_id
_entity_poly.type
_entity_poly.pdbx_seq_one_letter_code
_entity_poly.pdbx_strand_id
1 'polypeptide(L)'
;CFPVEINTADYYSLLRVPGIGAKSAMKIIQARRFAKIDFFELKKMGIVVKRAQYFITCKGKHFGIKSMDQVLLRKTLVPGPQKSNYQQISFFDLAPEESRPLQIGG
;
A
#
# COMPACT_ATOMS: atom_id res chain seq x y z
N CYS A 1 13.59 -2.42 6.58
CA CYS A 1 12.55 -1.39 6.71
C CYS A 1 12.02 -1.05 5.32
N PHE A 2 10.73 -0.72 5.21
CA PHE A 2 10.13 -0.09 4.02
C PHE A 2 9.90 1.39 4.33
N PRO A 3 9.85 2.28 3.32
CA PRO A 3 10.05 2.03 1.89
C PRO A 3 11.52 1.77 1.51
N VAL A 4 11.73 1.06 0.41
CA VAL A 4 13.06 0.75 -0.16
C VAL A 4 13.40 1.77 -1.25
N GLU A 5 14.48 2.53 -1.07
CA GLU A 5 14.91 3.49 -2.10
C GLU A 5 15.67 2.81 -3.24
N ILE A 6 15.11 2.87 -4.45
CA ILE A 6 15.63 2.20 -5.64
C ILE A 6 17.08 2.62 -5.98
N ASN A 7 17.43 3.88 -5.80
CA ASN A 7 18.74 4.39 -6.20
C ASN A 7 19.86 4.09 -5.20
N THR A 8 19.56 3.55 -4.01
CA THR A 8 20.57 3.28 -2.96
C THR A 8 20.49 1.87 -2.38
N ALA A 9 19.32 1.22 -2.38
CA ALA A 9 19.09 -0.08 -1.77
C ALA A 9 20.03 -1.19 -2.30
N ASP A 10 20.46 -2.10 -1.43
CA ASP A 10 21.22 -3.29 -1.83
C ASP A 10 20.35 -4.32 -2.56
N TYR A 11 21.00 -5.32 -3.17
CA TYR A 11 20.33 -6.37 -3.94
C TYR A 11 19.27 -7.13 -3.15
N TYR A 12 19.56 -7.49 -1.90
CA TYR A 12 18.63 -8.27 -1.08
C TYR A 12 17.45 -7.43 -0.62
N SER A 13 17.65 -6.13 -0.37
CA SER A 13 16.53 -5.22 -0.14
C SER A 13 15.59 -5.09 -1.33
N LEU A 14 16.12 -5.07 -2.56
CA LEU A 14 15.30 -5.03 -3.77
C LEU A 14 14.47 -6.32 -3.95
N LEU A 15 15.01 -7.48 -3.61
CA LEU A 15 14.29 -8.77 -3.70
C LEU A 15 13.10 -8.90 -2.74
N ARG A 16 13.08 -8.12 -1.65
CA ARG A 16 11.95 -8.10 -0.71
C ARG A 16 10.75 -7.32 -1.21
N VAL A 17 10.91 -6.53 -2.29
CA VAL A 17 9.85 -5.69 -2.84
C VAL A 17 8.95 -6.54 -3.75
N PRO A 18 7.63 -6.59 -3.51
CA PRO A 18 6.69 -7.28 -4.39
C PRO A 18 6.76 -6.74 -5.83
N GLY A 19 6.99 -7.63 -6.79
CA GLY A 19 7.09 -7.27 -8.22
C GLY A 19 8.50 -6.97 -8.72
N ILE A 20 9.53 -7.07 -7.88
CA ILE A 20 10.95 -7.03 -8.28
C ILE A 20 11.55 -8.43 -8.14
N GLY A 21 11.90 -9.05 -9.28
CA GLY A 21 12.63 -10.32 -9.30
C GLY A 21 14.14 -10.14 -9.44
N ALA A 22 14.91 -11.22 -9.32
CA ALA A 22 16.38 -11.24 -9.39
C ALA A 22 16.96 -10.53 -10.62
N LYS A 23 16.44 -10.83 -11.82
CA LYS A 23 16.88 -10.20 -13.08
C LYS A 23 16.62 -8.69 -13.06
N SER A 24 15.44 -8.28 -12.59
CA SER A 24 15.07 -6.87 -12.52
C SER A 24 15.87 -6.12 -11.46
N ALA A 25 16.13 -6.73 -10.30
CA ALA A 25 16.99 -6.17 -9.26
C ALA A 25 18.42 -5.93 -9.77
N MET A 26 18.99 -6.86 -10.54
CA MET A 26 20.28 -6.64 -11.20
C MET A 26 20.24 -5.49 -12.20
N LYS A 27 19.16 -5.36 -12.99
CA LYS A 27 19.00 -4.22 -13.91
C LYS A 27 18.96 -2.88 -13.17
N ILE A 28 18.28 -2.81 -12.03
CA ILE A 28 18.25 -1.61 -11.18
C ILE A 28 19.65 -1.23 -10.71
N ILE A 29 20.40 -2.21 -10.17
CA ILE A 29 21.75 -1.97 -9.65
C ILE A 29 22.70 -1.50 -10.77
N GLN A 30 22.60 -2.09 -11.95
CA GLN A 30 23.42 -1.70 -13.10
C GLN A 30 23.03 -0.30 -13.61
N ALA A 31 21.74 -0.05 -13.82
CA ALA A 31 21.25 1.20 -14.41
C ALA A 31 21.52 2.42 -13.51
N ARG A 32 21.39 2.29 -12.19
CA ARG A 32 21.59 3.41 -11.25
C ARG A 32 23.04 3.91 -11.16
N ARG A 33 24.00 3.15 -11.71
CA ARG A 33 25.40 3.59 -11.85
C ARG A 33 25.55 4.68 -12.90
N PHE A 34 24.66 4.72 -13.89
CA PHE A 34 24.71 5.67 -15.01
C PHE A 34 23.76 6.84 -14.80
N ALA A 35 22.55 6.61 -14.28
CA ALA A 35 21.56 7.66 -14.06
C ALA A 35 20.61 7.32 -12.91
N LYS A 36 20.05 8.33 -12.24
CA LYS A 36 19.03 8.12 -11.20
C LYS A 36 17.74 7.61 -11.85
N ILE A 37 17.28 6.45 -11.40
CA ILE A 37 16.10 5.74 -11.85
C ILE A 37 14.83 6.40 -11.28
N ASP A 38 13.82 6.58 -12.14
CA ASP A 38 12.46 6.96 -11.82
C ASP A 38 11.47 5.81 -12.10
N PHE A 39 10.20 6.02 -11.76
CA PHE A 39 9.15 5.02 -11.93
C PHE A 39 8.91 4.63 -13.40
N PHE A 40 9.19 5.54 -14.33
CA PHE A 40 9.06 5.27 -15.76
C PHE A 40 10.11 4.27 -16.25
N GLU A 41 11.37 4.41 -15.84
CA GLU A 41 12.41 3.44 -16.19
C GLU A 41 12.15 2.09 -15.53
N LEU A 42 11.63 2.05 -14.30
CA LEU A 42 11.24 0.79 -13.65
C LEU A 42 10.22 0.02 -14.49
N LYS A 43 9.21 0.70 -15.03
CA LYS A 43 8.21 0.09 -15.92
C LYS A 43 8.87 -0.47 -17.19
N LYS A 44 9.82 0.26 -17.78
CA LYS A 44 10.60 -0.20 -18.95
C LYS A 44 11.50 -1.41 -18.64
N MET A 45 12.01 -1.53 -17.42
CA MET A 45 12.83 -2.66 -16.99
C MET A 45 12.03 -3.96 -16.79
N GLY A 46 10.69 -3.90 -16.86
CA GLY A 46 9.78 -5.02 -16.64
C GLY A 46 9.39 -5.20 -15.17
N ILE A 47 9.51 -4.16 -14.34
CA ILE A 47 9.11 -4.19 -12.94
C ILE A 47 7.62 -3.87 -12.83
N VAL A 48 6.90 -4.66 -12.02
CA VAL A 48 5.46 -4.48 -11.81
C VAL A 48 5.22 -3.33 -10.84
N VAL A 49 5.28 -2.09 -11.34
CA VAL A 49 5.13 -0.87 -10.53
C VAL A 49 3.84 -0.88 -9.70
N LYS A 50 2.73 -1.40 -10.22
CA LYS A 50 1.45 -1.50 -9.49
C LYS A 50 1.54 -2.26 -8.16
N ARG A 51 2.43 -3.25 -8.06
CA ARG A 51 2.68 -4.03 -6.83
C ARG A 51 3.78 -3.40 -5.98
N ALA A 52 4.82 -2.84 -6.63
CA ALA A 52 5.97 -2.26 -5.95
C ALA A 52 5.71 -0.86 -5.37
N GLN A 53 4.77 -0.09 -5.94
CA GLN A 53 4.58 1.35 -5.70
C GLN A 53 4.40 1.77 -4.23
N TYR A 54 3.90 0.86 -3.38
CA TYR A 54 3.68 1.12 -1.96
C TYR A 54 4.91 0.82 -1.09
N PHE A 55 5.90 0.14 -1.64
CA PHE A 55 7.07 -0.38 -0.94
C PHE A 55 8.36 0.31 -1.32
N ILE A 56 8.35 1.16 -2.36
CA ILE A 56 9.56 1.79 -2.90
C ILE A 56 9.42 3.29 -3.02
N THR A 57 10.56 3.96 -2.98
CA THR A 57 10.72 5.34 -3.43
C THR A 57 11.63 5.37 -4.66
N CYS A 58 11.48 6.43 -5.45
CA CYS A 58 12.49 6.84 -6.42
C CYS A 58 12.84 8.29 -6.10
N LYS A 59 14.12 8.57 -5.81
CA LYS A 59 14.59 9.95 -5.52
C LYS A 59 13.82 10.59 -4.34
N GLY A 60 13.47 9.77 -3.34
CA GLY A 60 12.70 10.20 -2.16
C GLY A 60 11.20 10.44 -2.39
N LYS A 61 10.67 10.13 -3.58
CA LYS A 61 9.24 10.29 -3.91
C LYS A 61 8.55 8.93 -4.00
N HIS A 62 7.33 8.84 -3.49
CA HIS A 62 6.45 7.70 -3.70
C HIS A 62 5.73 7.81 -5.05
N PHE A 63 5.38 6.67 -5.64
CA PHE A 63 4.61 6.65 -6.88
C PHE A 63 3.14 6.92 -6.60
N GLY A 64 2.59 7.93 -7.28
CA GLY A 64 1.14 8.10 -7.34
C GLY A 64 0.46 8.46 -6.02
N ILE A 65 1.13 9.15 -5.08
CA ILE A 65 0.43 9.86 -4.01
C ILE A 65 -0.49 10.88 -4.69
N LYS A 66 -1.76 10.51 -4.84
CA LYS A 66 -2.83 11.36 -5.35
C LYS A 66 -3.24 12.31 -4.24
N SER A 67 -2.35 13.25 -3.90
CA SER A 67 -2.56 14.22 -2.83
C SER A 67 -2.70 13.59 -1.44
N MET A 68 -2.12 14.21 -0.42
CA MET A 68 -2.45 13.93 0.97
C MET A 68 -3.67 14.77 1.42
N ASP A 69 -4.51 15.18 0.47
CA ASP A 69 -5.71 15.96 0.74
C ASP A 69 -6.70 15.11 1.52
N GLN A 70 -7.07 15.63 2.69
CA GLN A 70 -7.96 15.03 3.65
C GLN A 70 -9.31 14.64 3.03
N VAL A 71 -9.81 15.42 2.07
CA VAL A 71 -11.10 15.15 1.40
C VAL A 71 -10.99 13.93 0.49
N LEU A 72 -9.92 13.86 -0.31
CA LEU A 72 -9.68 12.76 -1.24
C LEU A 72 -9.37 11.45 -0.51
N LEU A 73 -8.63 11.55 0.60
CA LEU A 73 -8.36 10.43 1.50
C LEU A 73 -9.65 9.91 2.12
N ARG A 74 -10.50 10.76 2.72
CA ARG A 74 -11.79 10.31 3.27
C ARG A 74 -12.62 9.56 2.23
N LYS A 75 -12.70 10.06 0.99
CA LYS A 75 -13.45 9.41 -0.09
C LYS A 75 -12.89 8.05 -0.50
N THR A 76 -11.59 7.84 -0.39
CA THR A 76 -10.92 6.60 -0.82
C THR A 76 -10.85 5.56 0.30
N LEU A 77 -10.73 6.01 1.55
CA LEU A 77 -10.47 5.18 2.72
C LEU A 77 -11.75 4.82 3.47
N VAL A 78 -12.73 5.74 3.52
CA VAL A 78 -14.03 5.42 4.11
C VAL A 78 -14.76 4.53 3.12
N PRO A 79 -15.12 3.29 3.48
CA PRO A 79 -15.97 2.48 2.63
C PRO A 79 -17.27 3.25 2.39
N GLY A 80 -17.61 3.47 1.12
CA GLY A 80 -18.92 3.99 0.77
C GLY A 80 -20.01 3.06 1.32
N PRO A 81 -21.27 3.52 1.42
CA PRO A 81 -22.37 2.69 1.90
C PRO A 81 -22.38 1.39 1.10
N GLN A 82 -22.05 0.28 1.77
CA GLN A 82 -22.09 -1.03 1.16
C GLN A 82 -23.55 -1.29 0.81
N LYS A 83 -23.87 -1.45 -0.49
CA LYS A 83 -25.16 -1.99 -0.92
C LYS A 83 -25.16 -3.50 -0.65
N SER A 84 -25.10 -3.87 0.62
CA SER A 84 -25.19 -5.24 1.07
C SER A 84 -26.41 -5.35 1.96
N ASN A 85 -27.33 -6.27 1.65
CA ASN A 85 -28.46 -6.65 2.51
C ASN A 85 -28.02 -7.35 3.81
N TYR A 86 -26.72 -7.35 4.10
CA TYR A 86 -26.12 -7.96 5.27
C TYR A 86 -25.82 -6.84 6.27
N GLN A 87 -26.54 -6.87 7.39
CA GLN A 87 -26.27 -6.01 8.52
C GLN A 87 -25.22 -6.67 9.41
N GLN A 88 -24.26 -5.89 9.88
CA GLN A 88 -23.32 -6.35 10.88
C GLN A 88 -24.12 -6.68 12.14
N ILE A 89 -24.13 -7.96 12.53
CA ILE A 89 -24.69 -8.42 13.79
C ILE A 89 -23.82 -7.89 14.93
N SER A 90 -24.42 -7.25 15.93
CA SER A 90 -23.70 -6.88 17.14
C SER A 90 -23.46 -8.15 17.97
N PHE A 91 -22.31 -8.21 18.66
CA PHE A 91 -21.98 -9.31 19.57
C PHE A 91 -23.07 -9.51 20.64
N PHE A 92 -23.81 -8.45 20.98
CA PHE A 92 -24.86 -8.47 22.01
C PHE A 92 -26.25 -8.79 21.46
N ASP A 93 -26.44 -8.78 20.14
CA ASP A 93 -27.75 -9.08 19.52
C ASP A 93 -28.10 -10.56 19.67
N LEU A 94 -27.10 -11.42 19.84
CA LEU A 94 -27.23 -12.87 20.00
C LEU A 94 -27.18 -13.33 21.47
N ALA A 95 -26.96 -12.41 22.41
CA ALA A 95 -26.88 -12.73 23.82
C ALA A 95 -28.30 -12.94 24.41
N PRO A 96 -28.51 -13.95 25.28
CA PRO A 96 -29.74 -14.08 26.06
C PRO A 96 -30.03 -12.78 26.81
N GLU A 97 -31.31 -12.35 26.85
CA GLU A 97 -31.76 -11.06 27.42
C GLU A 97 -31.17 -10.77 28.81
N GLU A 98 -30.98 -11.81 29.61
CA GLU A 98 -30.45 -11.76 30.98
C GLU A 98 -28.99 -11.29 31.08
N SER A 99 -28.24 -11.35 29.98
CA SER A 99 -26.83 -10.98 29.91
C SER A 99 -26.58 -9.67 29.17
N ARG A 100 -27.63 -8.99 28.72
CA ARG A 100 -27.51 -7.69 28.06
C ARG A 100 -27.21 -6.60 29.08
N PRO A 101 -26.20 -5.73 28.84
CA PRO A 101 -25.95 -4.61 29.73
C PRO A 101 -27.19 -3.71 29.78
N LEU A 102 -27.65 -3.40 31.00
CA LEU A 102 -28.75 -2.46 31.23
C LEU A 102 -28.43 -1.15 30.50
N GLN A 103 -29.23 -0.83 29.49
CA GLN A 103 -29.16 0.47 28.82
C GLN A 103 -29.64 1.54 29.81
N ILE A 104 -28.70 2.16 30.52
CA ILE A 104 -28.95 3.40 31.25
C ILE A 104 -29.01 4.47 30.16
N GLY A 105 -30.23 4.89 29.82
CA GLY A 105 -30.49 5.85 28.75
C GLY A 105 -29.78 7.19 28.97
N GLY A 106 -29.28 7.73 27.87
CA GLY A 106 -28.77 9.09 27.70
C GLY A 106 -28.91 9.49 26.24
#